data_AF-A0AAW7AVF7-F1
#
_entry.id   AF-A0AAW7AVF7-F1
#
_cell.length_a   1.000
_cell.length_b   1.000
_cell.length_c   1.000
_cell.angle_alpha   90.00
_cell.angle_beta   90.00
_cell.angle_gamma   90.00
#
_symmetry.space_group_name_H-M   'P 1'
#
loop_
_entity.id
_entity.type
_entity.pdbx_description
1 polymer ?
#
loop_
_entity_poly.entity_id
_entity_poly.type
_entity_poly.pdbx_seq_one_letter_code
_entity_poly.pdbx_strand_id
1 'polypeptide(L)'
;MTRHTALRGAVVRPCLLLGSAAFVVLALSPARGSPDGHPAPGHKPGLHRAATDRAIPDKTSTSSADKGRPNGSVGTPPAMRDNGKPDAAKPSPGAKPPNAPKPDPLQETSKALRIAHKPAEARALERRAETLRQKNLSASTRLLLENADSSLKAHDYRKAEAALDNALVLQPDKPFIRRGRARVRYAAGDFEGAISDLGVALQKDPDDPLSWQLLSQVEEERHDLKAALQAARQLLVVDPLASGGAKRVKALQAQLDGRAI
;
A
#
# COMPACT_ATOMS: atom_id res chain seq x y z
N MET A 1 -69.48 23.92 6.71
CA MET A 1 -68.74 25.00 6.03
C MET A 1 -67.33 24.49 5.77
N THR A 2 -67.02 23.55 4.86
CA THR A 2 -67.22 23.44 3.40
C THR A 2 -66.51 24.53 2.57
N ARG A 3 -65.37 24.16 1.98
CA ARG A 3 -64.72 24.60 0.71
C ARG A 3 -63.35 23.89 0.69
N HIS A 4 -63.10 22.77 -0.01
CA HIS A 4 -63.04 22.56 -1.46
C HIS A 4 -62.38 23.70 -2.22
N THR A 5 -61.17 23.48 -2.75
CA THR A 5 -60.81 23.68 -4.18
C THR A 5 -59.43 23.07 -4.45
N ALA A 6 -59.39 22.15 -5.41
CA ALA A 6 -58.19 21.66 -6.11
C ALA A 6 -58.22 22.22 -7.55
N LEU A 7 -57.08 22.46 -8.19
CA LEU A 7 -56.88 22.54 -9.64
C LEU A 7 -55.35 22.42 -9.90
N ARG A 8 -54.83 21.35 -10.53
CA ARG A 8 -54.59 21.19 -12.00
C ARG A 8 -54.00 22.46 -12.60
N GLY A 9 -52.85 22.52 -13.27
CA GLY A 9 -52.06 21.54 -14.02
C GLY A 9 -51.55 22.29 -15.26
N ALA A 10 -50.28 22.14 -15.66
CA ALA A 10 -49.83 22.57 -17.00
C ALA A 10 -48.50 21.89 -17.36
N VAL A 11 -48.61 20.93 -18.27
CA VAL A 11 -47.54 20.34 -19.07
C VAL A 11 -47.31 21.26 -20.27
N VAL A 12 -46.07 21.73 -20.49
CA VAL A 12 -45.59 22.12 -21.83
C VAL A 12 -44.09 21.82 -21.94
N ARG A 13 -43.76 20.82 -22.75
CA ARG A 13 -42.51 20.64 -23.54
C ARG A 13 -42.90 20.96 -25.01
N PRO A 14 -42.02 20.94 -26.03
CA PRO A 14 -40.60 21.29 -26.20
C PRO A 14 -40.37 22.17 -27.48
N CYS A 15 -39.13 22.63 -27.78
CA CYS A 15 -38.59 22.92 -29.15
C CYS A 15 -37.16 23.52 -29.02
N LEU A 16 -36.07 22.83 -29.38
CA LEU A 16 -35.41 22.74 -30.71
C LEU A 16 -34.99 24.09 -31.31
N LEU A 17 -33.66 24.27 -31.46
CA LEU A 17 -32.92 24.93 -32.56
C LEU A 17 -31.41 24.90 -32.17
N LEU A 18 -30.61 23.96 -32.70
CA LEU A 18 -29.77 24.08 -33.91
C LEU A 18 -28.82 25.29 -33.94
N GLY A 19 -27.52 25.00 -33.99
CA GLY A 19 -26.46 25.99 -34.21
C GLY A 19 -25.07 25.37 -34.31
N SER A 20 -24.86 24.51 -35.32
CA SER A 20 -23.52 24.11 -35.75
C SER A 20 -22.78 25.30 -36.36
N ALA A 21 -21.53 25.54 -35.96
CA ALA A 21 -20.60 26.36 -36.72
C ALA A 21 -19.29 25.57 -36.88
N ALA A 22 -19.20 24.88 -38.02
CA ALA A 22 -17.95 24.42 -38.58
C ALA A 22 -17.23 25.64 -39.19
N PHE A 23 -15.99 25.91 -38.79
CA PHE A 23 -15.12 26.82 -39.52
C PHE A 23 -14.08 26.01 -40.30
N VAL A 24 -14.11 26.25 -41.59
CA VAL A 24 -13.32 25.61 -42.64
C VAL A 24 -11.91 26.21 -42.71
N VAL A 25 -10.97 25.28 -42.85
CA VAL A 25 -9.62 25.33 -43.42
C VAL A 25 -9.27 26.55 -44.27
N LEU A 26 -8.10 27.16 -44.01
CA LEU A 26 -7.27 27.72 -45.07
C LEU A 26 -5.79 27.37 -44.83
N ALA A 27 -5.22 26.66 -45.80
CA ALA A 27 -3.83 26.23 -45.85
C ALA A 27 -2.92 27.37 -46.35
N LEU A 28 -1.69 27.44 -45.82
CA LEU A 28 -0.54 27.92 -46.58
C LEU A 28 0.78 27.40 -45.98
N SER A 29 1.35 26.39 -46.64
CA SER A 29 2.80 26.12 -46.69
C SER A 29 3.30 26.72 -48.01
N PRO A 30 4.57 27.17 -48.15
CA PRO A 30 5.67 26.20 -48.34
C PRO A 30 7.10 26.64 -47.91
N ALA A 31 7.99 25.63 -47.89
CA ALA A 31 9.41 25.67 -48.27
C ALA A 31 10.42 26.42 -47.37
N ARG A 32 11.72 26.10 -47.27
CA ARG A 32 12.64 25.00 -47.65
C ARG A 32 14.03 25.53 -47.22
N GLY A 33 14.93 24.73 -46.62
CA GLY A 33 16.35 25.12 -46.52
C GLY A 33 17.16 24.52 -45.37
N SER A 34 17.81 23.38 -45.62
CA SER A 34 19.17 23.03 -45.13
C SER A 34 20.17 23.50 -46.21
N PRO A 35 21.51 23.63 -46.02
CA PRO A 35 22.42 22.65 -45.38
C PRO A 35 23.69 23.23 -44.68
N ASP A 36 24.64 22.33 -44.40
CA ASP A 36 26.06 22.52 -44.02
C ASP A 36 26.34 22.88 -42.54
N GLY A 37 27.16 22.17 -41.76
CA GLY A 37 28.26 21.25 -42.05
C GLY A 37 29.47 21.73 -41.23
N HIS A 38 30.05 20.87 -40.38
CA HIS A 38 31.50 20.68 -40.17
C HIS A 38 31.80 19.68 -39.00
N PRO A 39 32.84 18.82 -39.12
CA PRO A 39 33.14 17.74 -38.18
C PRO A 39 34.46 17.87 -37.37
N ALA A 40 34.54 17.10 -36.26
CA ALA A 40 35.73 16.50 -35.60
C ALA A 40 36.81 17.44 -34.99
N PRO A 41 37.81 16.97 -34.18
CA PRO A 41 38.22 15.60 -33.77
C PRO A 41 38.20 15.43 -32.21
N GLY A 42 38.43 14.30 -31.54
CA GLY A 42 39.07 13.02 -31.81
C GLY A 42 40.00 12.71 -30.63
N HIS A 43 39.72 11.67 -29.84
CA HIS A 43 40.75 10.96 -29.06
C HIS A 43 40.40 9.47 -28.98
N LYS A 44 41.37 8.66 -29.40
CA LYS A 44 41.29 7.22 -29.62
C LYS A 44 41.34 6.40 -28.32
N PRO A 45 40.82 5.17 -28.35
CA PRO A 45 41.09 4.11 -27.38
C PRO A 45 42.32 3.27 -27.79
N GLY A 46 43.11 2.83 -26.82
CA GLY A 46 44.09 1.73 -26.96
C GLY A 46 43.78 0.66 -25.90
N LEU A 47 43.44 -0.59 -26.26
CA LEU A 47 44.34 -1.69 -26.65
C LEU A 47 45.20 -2.13 -25.42
N HIS A 48 45.16 -3.35 -24.87
CA HIS A 48 45.16 -4.68 -25.49
C HIS A 48 44.82 -5.81 -24.46
N ARG A 49 44.26 -6.91 -24.98
CA ARG A 49 44.51 -8.36 -24.71
C ARG A 49 44.48 -8.85 -23.25
N ALA A 50 43.82 -9.95 -22.89
CA ALA A 50 43.93 -11.26 -23.56
C ALA A 50 42.68 -12.12 -23.36
N ALA A 51 42.18 -12.66 -24.47
CA ALA A 51 41.38 -13.87 -24.50
C ALA A 51 42.34 -15.05 -24.45
N THR A 52 42.20 -15.93 -23.46
CA THR A 52 42.72 -17.28 -23.54
C THR A 52 41.61 -18.21 -23.95
N ASP A 53 41.78 -18.64 -25.19
CA ASP A 53 41.24 -19.78 -25.89
C ASP A 53 41.10 -21.03 -25.00
N ARG A 54 39.93 -21.67 -25.03
CA ARG A 54 39.78 -23.05 -24.58
C ARG A 54 38.70 -23.75 -25.40
N ALA A 55 39.13 -24.28 -26.53
CA ALA A 55 38.40 -25.25 -27.33
C ALA A 55 38.25 -26.60 -26.60
N ILE A 56 36.99 -27.06 -26.57
CA ILE A 56 36.42 -28.42 -26.82
C ILE A 56 37.39 -29.62 -26.79
N PRO A 57 36.96 -30.74 -26.16
CA PRO A 57 36.78 -31.93 -27.00
C PRO A 57 35.39 -32.56 -26.90
N ASP A 58 34.94 -32.97 -28.08
CA ASP A 58 33.73 -33.70 -28.44
C ASP A 58 33.88 -35.19 -28.09
N LYS A 59 32.85 -35.81 -27.50
CA LYS A 59 32.69 -37.28 -27.49
C LYS A 59 31.21 -37.67 -27.53
N THR A 60 30.86 -38.20 -28.69
CA THR A 60 29.71 -39.01 -29.05
C THR A 60 29.62 -40.35 -28.30
N SER A 61 28.41 -40.76 -27.89
CA SER A 61 27.87 -42.14 -27.93
C SER A 61 26.47 -42.18 -27.28
N THR A 62 25.39 -42.26 -28.05
CA THR A 62 24.60 -43.48 -28.39
C THR A 62 23.90 -44.22 -27.23
N SER A 63 22.56 -44.14 -27.24
CA SER A 63 21.56 -45.24 -27.19
C SER A 63 21.62 -46.32 -26.08
N SER A 64 20.52 -46.45 -25.32
CA SER A 64 19.78 -47.71 -25.01
C SER A 64 18.80 -47.44 -23.83
N ALA A 65 17.48 -47.35 -24.01
CA ALA A 65 16.49 -48.44 -24.03
C ALA A 65 16.56 -49.39 -22.81
N ASP A 66 15.56 -49.31 -21.90
CA ASP A 66 14.93 -50.43 -21.16
C ASP A 66 13.69 -49.89 -20.37
N LYS A 67 12.43 -50.08 -20.80
CA LYS A 67 11.49 -51.23 -20.71
C LYS A 67 11.06 -51.68 -19.30
N GLY A 68 9.78 -51.40 -19.01
CA GLY A 68 8.84 -52.29 -18.30
C GLY A 68 8.98 -52.36 -16.78
N ARG A 69 7.98 -52.72 -16.00
CA ARG A 69 6.52 -52.89 -16.10
C ARG A 69 6.06 -53.11 -14.62
N PRO A 70 4.77 -52.97 -14.29
CA PRO A 70 4.24 -52.92 -12.92
C PRO A 70 3.69 -54.27 -12.43
N ASN A 71 3.34 -54.35 -11.14
CA ASN A 71 2.19 -55.07 -10.54
C ASN A 71 2.29 -54.94 -9.01
N GLY A 72 1.23 -54.63 -8.25
CA GLY A 72 0.10 -55.53 -7.92
C GLY A 72 0.53 -56.42 -6.75
N SER A 73 -0.21 -56.70 -5.67
CA SER A 73 -1.62 -56.54 -5.34
C SER A 73 -1.83 -57.10 -3.92
N VAL A 74 -2.84 -56.59 -3.20
CA VAL A 74 -3.74 -57.35 -2.28
C VAL A 74 -3.23 -57.76 -0.89
N GLY A 75 -4.03 -57.41 0.11
CA GLY A 75 -4.07 -58.05 1.43
C GLY A 75 -5.09 -57.38 2.36
N THR A 76 -6.24 -58.00 2.56
CA THR A 76 -7.26 -57.67 3.58
C THR A 76 -7.94 -59.00 3.95
N PRO A 77 -8.66 -59.14 5.09
CA PRO A 77 -8.35 -58.92 6.51
C PRO A 77 -8.33 -60.29 7.28
N PRO A 78 -8.40 -60.34 8.63
CA PRO A 78 -9.72 -60.59 9.24
C PRO A 78 -9.97 -59.94 10.62
N ALA A 79 -11.23 -60.00 11.06
CA ALA A 79 -11.75 -59.51 12.32
C ALA A 79 -11.90 -60.63 13.39
N MET A 80 -12.12 -60.18 14.64
CA MET A 80 -12.74 -60.81 15.81
C MET A 80 -11.86 -61.43 16.91
N ARG A 81 -11.95 -60.79 18.09
CA ARG A 81 -12.23 -61.30 19.47
C ARG A 81 -11.87 -60.16 20.45
N ASP A 82 -12.41 -59.96 21.63
CA ASP A 82 -13.68 -60.22 22.33
C ASP A 82 -13.50 -59.47 23.68
N ASN A 83 -14.58 -58.93 24.22
CA ASN A 83 -14.84 -58.55 25.62
C ASN A 83 -13.81 -57.81 26.49
N GLY A 84 -14.22 -56.61 26.92
CA GLY A 84 -13.72 -55.96 28.13
C GLY A 84 -14.32 -54.57 28.32
N LYS A 85 -15.50 -54.49 28.96
CA LYS A 85 -16.00 -53.23 29.54
C LYS A 85 -15.10 -52.88 30.73
N PRO A 86 -14.63 -51.63 30.85
CA PRO A 86 -14.95 -50.91 32.09
C PRO A 86 -15.33 -49.45 31.85
N ASP A 87 -16.33 -49.06 32.63
CA ASP A 87 -16.51 -47.74 33.23
C ASP A 87 -16.63 -46.52 32.34
N ALA A 88 -17.89 -46.07 32.25
CA ALA A 88 -18.24 -44.68 31.99
C ALA A 88 -17.54 -43.77 33.02
N ALA A 89 -16.37 -43.25 32.64
CA ALA A 89 -15.80 -42.09 33.30
C ALA A 89 -16.76 -40.92 33.12
N LYS A 90 -17.34 -40.45 34.24
CA LYS A 90 -18.04 -39.18 34.32
C LYS A 90 -17.20 -38.09 33.65
N PRO A 91 -17.78 -37.19 32.84
CA PRO A 91 -17.05 -36.03 32.36
C PRO A 91 -16.67 -35.18 33.58
N SER A 92 -15.38 -35.08 33.86
CA SER A 92 -14.85 -34.16 34.86
C SER A 92 -15.27 -32.72 34.53
N PRO A 93 -15.99 -32.01 35.41
CA PRO A 93 -16.29 -30.60 35.21
C PRO A 93 -15.05 -29.81 35.58
N GLY A 94 -14.26 -29.36 34.59
CA GLY A 94 -13.11 -28.52 34.91
C GLY A 94 -12.00 -28.39 33.88
N ALA A 95 -12.15 -28.90 32.65
CA ALA A 95 -11.24 -28.49 31.58
C ALA A 95 -11.57 -27.04 31.20
N LYS A 96 -10.85 -26.10 31.83
CA LYS A 96 -10.79 -24.69 31.41
C LYS A 96 -10.53 -24.69 29.89
N PRO A 97 -11.34 -24.01 29.06
CA PRO A 97 -11.12 -24.01 27.62
C PRO A 97 -9.68 -23.55 27.33
N PRO A 98 -8.97 -24.19 26.38
CA PRO A 98 -7.60 -23.83 26.06
C PRO A 98 -7.58 -22.34 25.69
N ASN A 99 -6.73 -21.59 26.41
CA ASN A 99 -6.45 -20.17 26.29
C ASN A 99 -7.14 -19.50 25.10
N ALA A 100 -8.18 -18.69 25.37
CA ALA A 100 -8.59 -17.67 24.43
C ALA A 100 -7.34 -16.90 23.97
N PRO A 101 -7.16 -16.64 22.66
CA PRO A 101 -6.04 -15.84 22.17
C PRO A 101 -6.01 -14.54 22.97
N LYS A 102 -4.90 -14.28 23.66
CA LYS A 102 -4.73 -12.99 24.34
C LYS A 102 -4.93 -11.89 23.28
N PRO A 103 -5.66 -10.80 23.59
CA PRO A 103 -5.91 -9.78 22.60
C PRO A 103 -4.59 -9.24 22.05
N ASP A 104 -4.56 -8.93 20.75
CA ASP A 104 -3.36 -8.39 20.11
C ASP A 104 -2.93 -7.10 20.86
N PRO A 105 -1.71 -7.04 21.44
CA PRO A 105 -1.25 -5.87 22.16
C PRO A 105 -1.31 -4.57 21.35
N LEU A 106 -1.20 -4.66 20.02
CA LEU A 106 -1.35 -3.49 19.15
C LEU A 106 -2.79 -2.99 19.18
N GLN A 107 -3.77 -3.89 19.03
CA GLN A 107 -5.19 -3.53 19.08
C GLN A 107 -5.59 -2.95 20.44
N GLU A 108 -5.06 -3.49 21.54
CA GLU A 108 -5.29 -2.92 22.88
C GLU A 108 -4.72 -1.50 22.99
N THR A 109 -3.50 -1.30 22.50
CA THR A 109 -2.85 0.01 22.52
C THR A 109 -3.60 1.02 21.65
N SER A 110 -4.07 0.62 20.47
CA SER A 110 -4.89 1.44 19.58
C SER A 110 -6.23 1.81 20.21
N LYS A 111 -6.91 0.88 20.88
CA LYS A 111 -8.16 1.17 21.62
C LYS A 111 -7.92 2.18 22.75
N ALA A 112 -6.83 2.03 23.50
CA ALA A 112 -6.45 2.97 24.54
C ALA A 112 -6.16 4.36 23.97
N LEU A 113 -5.52 4.43 22.79
CA LEU A 113 -5.23 5.69 22.11
C LEU A 113 -6.51 6.47 21.78
N ARG A 114 -7.57 5.79 21.31
CA ARG A 114 -8.86 6.42 20.97
C ARG A 114 -9.58 7.07 22.15
N ILE A 115 -9.31 6.61 23.37
CA ILE A 115 -9.96 7.11 24.60
C ILE A 115 -9.03 7.95 25.47
N ALA A 116 -7.81 8.21 25.01
CA ALA A 116 -6.84 8.99 25.77
C ALA A 116 -7.35 10.42 26.01
N HIS A 117 -7.15 10.93 27.23
CA HIS A 117 -7.59 12.28 27.60
C HIS A 117 -6.44 13.29 27.76
N LYS A 118 -5.20 12.79 27.88
CA LYS A 118 -4.00 13.62 28.05
C LYS A 118 -3.06 13.51 26.84
N PRO A 119 -2.55 14.62 26.29
CA PRO A 119 -1.64 14.57 25.15
C PRO A 119 -0.36 13.78 25.42
N ALA A 120 0.17 13.83 26.64
CA ALA A 120 1.36 13.07 27.02
C ALA A 120 1.11 11.55 27.02
N GLU A 121 -0.09 11.14 27.42
CA GLU A 121 -0.52 9.74 27.42
C GLU A 121 -0.73 9.23 26.00
N ALA A 122 -1.45 9.99 25.16
CA ALA A 122 -1.64 9.67 23.74
C ALA A 122 -0.29 9.45 23.02
N ARG A 123 0.67 10.36 23.20
CA ARG A 123 2.03 10.22 22.65
C ARG A 123 2.76 8.97 23.16
N ALA A 124 2.55 8.58 24.42
CA ALA A 124 3.17 7.38 24.96
C ALA A 124 2.55 6.10 24.35
N LEU A 125 1.22 6.09 24.18
CA LEU A 125 0.48 5.02 23.53
C LEU A 125 0.86 4.89 22.05
N GLU A 126 0.99 6.01 21.34
CA GLU A 126 1.45 6.03 19.95
C GLU A 126 2.86 5.43 19.81
N ARG A 127 3.82 5.83 20.65
CA ARG A 127 5.18 5.24 20.66
C ARG A 127 5.15 3.73 20.93
N ARG A 128 4.27 3.30 21.84
CA ARG A 128 4.07 1.87 22.13
C ARG A 128 3.48 1.15 20.93
N ALA A 129 2.45 1.71 20.28
CA ALA A 129 1.85 1.14 19.07
C ALA A 129 2.88 1.02 17.95
N GLU A 130 3.72 2.04 17.75
CA GLU A 130 4.78 2.01 16.74
C GLU A 130 5.82 0.93 17.04
N THR A 131 6.23 0.77 18.31
CA THR A 131 7.12 -0.32 18.73
C THR A 131 6.50 -1.70 18.41
N LEU A 132 5.19 -1.85 18.61
CA LEU A 132 4.47 -3.10 18.32
C LEU A 132 4.37 -3.37 16.82
N ARG A 133 4.14 -2.34 15.99
CA ARG A 133 4.16 -2.45 14.52
C ARG A 133 5.52 -2.93 14.00
N GLN A 134 6.59 -2.41 14.59
CA GLN A 134 7.98 -2.74 14.26
C GLN A 134 8.49 -4.02 14.94
N LYS A 135 7.63 -4.74 15.69
CA LYS A 135 8.03 -5.98 16.34
C LYS A 135 8.35 -7.06 15.30
N ASN A 136 9.34 -7.90 15.59
CA ASN A 136 9.80 -9.00 14.74
C ASN A 136 10.33 -8.56 13.36
N LEU A 137 10.98 -7.40 13.28
CA LEU A 137 11.73 -7.02 12.09
C LEU A 137 13.01 -7.83 11.98
N SER A 138 13.26 -8.38 10.78
CA SER A 138 14.54 -9.02 10.47
C SER A 138 15.66 -7.98 10.53
N ALA A 139 16.90 -8.42 10.80
CA ALA A 139 18.05 -7.54 10.80
C ALA A 139 18.23 -6.85 9.43
N SER A 140 18.07 -7.60 8.35
CA SER A 140 18.15 -7.08 6.97
C SER A 140 17.07 -6.03 6.70
N THR A 141 15.82 -6.29 7.12
CA THR A 141 14.72 -5.31 6.96
C THR A 141 15.03 -4.03 7.73
N ARG A 142 15.55 -4.13 8.96
CA ARG A 142 15.92 -2.95 9.76
C ARG A 142 16.98 -2.10 9.06
N LEU A 143 18.04 -2.72 8.53
CA LEU A 143 19.08 -2.02 7.77
C LEU A 143 18.52 -1.35 6.51
N LEU A 144 17.59 -2.00 5.81
CA LEU A 144 16.93 -1.41 4.64
C LEU A 144 16.07 -0.19 5.02
N LEU A 145 15.37 -0.23 6.14
CA LEU A 145 14.60 0.92 6.65
C LEU A 145 15.51 2.08 7.04
N GLU A 146 16.63 1.80 7.73
CA GLU A 146 17.64 2.81 8.06
C GLU A 146 18.27 3.44 6.80
N ASN A 147 18.58 2.62 5.80
CA ASN A 147 19.07 3.08 4.50
C ASN A 147 18.04 3.95 3.77
N ALA A 148 16.77 3.58 3.82
CA ALA A 148 15.69 4.36 3.25
C ALA A 148 15.55 5.73 3.94
N ASP A 149 15.58 5.75 5.27
CA ASP A 149 15.52 6.98 6.08
C ASP A 149 16.72 7.90 5.80
N SER A 150 17.93 7.33 5.69
CA SER A 150 19.15 8.08 5.36
C SER A 150 19.08 8.67 3.95
N SER A 151 18.65 7.86 2.97
CA SER A 151 18.53 8.30 1.57
C SER A 151 17.43 9.36 1.40
N LEU A 152 16.32 9.25 2.13
CA LEU A 152 15.26 10.25 2.17
C LEU A 152 15.78 11.60 2.70
N LYS A 153 16.57 11.59 3.77
CA LYS A 153 17.22 12.81 4.32
C LYS A 153 18.21 13.43 3.33
N ALA A 154 18.83 12.62 2.49
CA ALA A 154 19.72 13.08 1.42
C ALA A 154 18.97 13.50 0.13
N HIS A 155 17.63 13.48 0.14
CA HIS A 155 16.78 13.71 -1.05
C HIS A 155 17.02 12.73 -2.21
N ASP A 156 17.67 11.60 -1.94
CA ASP A 156 17.83 10.50 -2.91
C ASP A 156 16.60 9.58 -2.83
N TYR A 157 15.49 10.07 -3.39
CA TYR A 157 14.21 9.39 -3.33
C TYR A 157 14.22 8.04 -4.06
N ARG A 158 14.97 7.93 -5.16
CA ARG A 158 15.14 6.67 -5.92
C ARG A 158 15.77 5.58 -5.05
N LYS A 159 16.87 5.91 -4.37
CA LYS A 159 17.54 4.96 -3.47
C LYS A 159 16.69 4.63 -2.25
N ALA A 160 15.98 5.62 -1.69
CA ALA A 160 15.07 5.41 -0.58
C ALA A 160 13.93 4.46 -0.93
N GLU A 161 13.30 4.65 -2.10
CA GLU A 161 12.24 3.77 -2.60
C GLU A 161 12.75 2.35 -2.85
N ALA A 162 13.90 2.19 -3.52
CA ALA A 162 14.50 0.88 -3.75
C ALA A 162 14.82 0.12 -2.46
N ALA A 163 15.24 0.81 -1.40
CA ALA A 163 15.46 0.19 -0.09
C ALA A 163 14.13 -0.30 0.53
N LEU A 164 13.06 0.47 0.39
CA LEU A 164 11.72 0.11 0.88
C LEU A 164 11.07 -1.00 0.05
N ASP A 165 11.30 -1.04 -1.24
CA ASP A 165 10.87 -2.15 -2.11
C ASP A 165 11.50 -3.46 -1.67
N ASN A 166 12.82 -3.46 -1.44
CA ASN A 166 13.51 -4.63 -0.90
C ASN A 166 13.00 -5.00 0.50
N ALA A 167 12.70 -4.02 1.37
CA ALA A 167 12.14 -4.28 2.69
C ALA A 167 10.74 -4.94 2.60
N LEU A 168 9.92 -4.52 1.65
CA LEU A 168 8.60 -5.11 1.37
C LEU A 168 8.69 -6.52 0.77
N VAL A 169 9.75 -6.83 0.01
CA VAL A 169 10.02 -8.20 -0.45
C VAL A 169 10.33 -9.12 0.74
N LEU A 170 11.09 -8.63 1.72
CA LEU A 170 11.45 -9.42 2.90
C LEU A 170 10.29 -9.60 3.89
N GLN A 171 9.51 -8.54 4.12
CA GLN A 171 8.40 -8.55 5.09
C GLN A 171 7.18 -7.80 4.54
N PRO A 172 6.42 -8.45 3.62
CA PRO A 172 5.26 -7.83 2.97
C PRO A 172 4.06 -7.62 3.90
N ASP A 173 4.07 -8.26 5.08
CA ASP A 173 3.03 -8.22 6.10
C ASP A 173 3.11 -6.98 7.00
N LYS A 174 4.12 -6.11 6.81
CA LYS A 174 4.36 -4.93 7.64
C LYS A 174 3.79 -3.66 6.99
N PRO A 175 2.58 -3.21 7.34
CA PRO A 175 1.95 -2.05 6.70
C PRO A 175 2.74 -0.76 6.88
N PHE A 176 3.44 -0.60 8.00
CA PHE A 176 4.25 0.59 8.27
C PHE A 176 5.40 0.77 7.25
N ILE A 177 5.86 -0.30 6.59
CA ILE A 177 6.88 -0.20 5.53
C ILE A 177 6.28 0.47 4.28
N ARG A 178 5.02 0.14 3.93
CA ARG A 178 4.30 0.83 2.84
C ARG A 178 4.06 2.29 3.17
N ARG A 179 3.70 2.62 4.41
CA ARG A 179 3.66 4.01 4.90
C ARG A 179 5.01 4.71 4.71
N GLY A 180 6.12 4.03 5.01
CA GLY A 180 7.47 4.52 4.73
C GLY A 180 7.69 4.83 3.24
N ARG A 181 7.26 3.95 2.34
CA ARG A 181 7.36 4.15 0.88
C ARG A 181 6.46 5.28 0.40
N ALA A 182 5.25 5.38 0.92
CA ALA A 182 4.36 6.50 0.66
C ALA A 182 4.99 7.84 1.07
N ARG A 183 5.70 7.89 2.20
CA ARG A 183 6.42 9.10 2.64
C ARG A 183 7.53 9.49 1.66
N VAL A 184 8.27 8.52 1.13
CA VAL A 184 9.30 8.76 0.11
C VAL A 184 8.67 9.27 -1.19
N ARG A 185 7.60 8.62 -1.66
CA ARG A 185 6.86 9.02 -2.87
C ARG A 185 6.25 10.40 -2.75
N TYR A 186 5.63 10.70 -1.61
CA TYR A 186 5.14 12.03 -1.28
C TYR A 186 6.26 13.08 -1.38
N ALA A 187 7.43 12.82 -0.78
CA ALA A 187 8.57 13.72 -0.87
C ALA A 187 9.14 13.87 -2.29
N ALA A 188 8.94 12.87 -3.15
CA ALA A 188 9.30 12.89 -4.56
C ALA A 188 8.24 13.54 -5.47
N GLY A 189 7.09 13.95 -4.91
CA GLY A 189 5.95 14.50 -5.65
C GLY A 189 5.04 13.45 -6.32
N ASP A 190 5.27 12.16 -6.08
CA ASP A 190 4.40 11.08 -6.53
C ASP A 190 3.24 10.88 -5.54
N PHE A 191 2.24 11.76 -5.65
CA PHE A 191 1.08 11.75 -4.76
C PHE A 191 0.18 10.52 -4.97
N GLU A 192 -0.04 10.12 -6.21
CA GLU A 192 -0.89 8.95 -6.53
C GLU A 192 -0.24 7.64 -6.04
N GLY A 193 1.07 7.49 -6.24
CA GLY A 193 1.81 6.35 -5.70
C GLY A 193 1.84 6.32 -4.17
N ALA A 194 1.88 7.49 -3.51
CA ALA A 194 1.80 7.60 -2.06
C ALA A 194 0.39 7.23 -1.53
N ILE A 195 -0.67 7.70 -2.17
CA ILE A 195 -2.07 7.36 -1.82
C ILE A 195 -2.30 5.86 -2.00
N SER A 196 -1.81 5.28 -3.10
CA SER A 196 -1.93 3.83 -3.32
C SER A 196 -1.27 3.02 -2.20
N ASP A 197 -0.08 3.40 -1.76
CA ASP A 197 0.61 2.71 -0.67
C ASP A 197 -0.09 2.89 0.67
N LEU A 198 -0.60 4.10 0.96
CA LEU A 198 -1.36 4.39 2.16
C LEU A 198 -2.68 3.63 2.19
N GLY A 199 -3.36 3.49 1.05
CA GLY A 199 -4.57 2.68 0.94
C GLY A 199 -4.32 1.23 1.34
N VAL A 200 -3.23 0.62 0.84
CA VAL A 200 -2.86 -0.75 1.23
C VAL A 200 -2.43 -0.83 2.69
N ALA A 201 -1.69 0.15 3.20
CA ALA A 201 -1.27 0.20 4.60
C ALA A 201 -2.49 0.27 5.54
N LEU A 202 -3.43 1.18 5.27
CA LEU A 202 -4.64 1.41 6.08
C LEU A 202 -5.67 0.28 5.96
N GLN A 203 -5.68 -0.47 4.85
CA GLN A 203 -6.46 -1.72 4.77
C GLN A 203 -5.95 -2.80 5.73
N LYS A 204 -4.65 -2.80 6.05
CA LYS A 204 -4.01 -3.78 6.94
C LYS A 204 -3.97 -3.31 8.39
N ASP A 205 -3.73 -2.02 8.61
CA ASP A 205 -3.75 -1.38 9.92
C ASP A 205 -4.58 -0.08 9.85
N PRO A 206 -5.92 -0.18 10.04
CA PRO A 206 -6.80 0.98 9.98
C PRO A 206 -6.65 1.91 11.20
N ASP A 207 -5.95 1.47 12.25
CA ASP A 207 -5.72 2.22 13.48
C ASP A 207 -4.34 2.90 13.51
N ASP A 208 -3.74 3.13 12.34
CA ASP A 208 -2.46 3.82 12.22
C ASP A 208 -2.62 5.34 12.07
N PRO A 209 -2.45 6.12 13.16
CA PRO A 209 -2.58 7.58 13.09
C PRO A 209 -1.56 8.21 12.13
N LEU A 210 -0.35 7.64 12.02
CA LEU A 210 0.69 8.19 11.14
C LEU A 210 0.33 8.01 9.66
N SER A 211 -0.34 6.91 9.30
CA SER A 211 -0.85 6.71 7.93
C SER A 211 -2.00 7.66 7.61
N TRP A 212 -2.97 7.86 8.52
CA TRP A 212 -4.05 8.83 8.31
C TRP A 212 -3.55 10.27 8.22
N GLN A 213 -2.56 10.63 9.04
CA GLN A 213 -1.93 11.94 8.99
C GLN A 213 -1.22 12.17 7.65
N LEU A 214 -0.42 11.20 7.20
CA LEU A 214 0.30 11.31 5.93
C LEU A 214 -0.69 11.33 4.75
N LEU A 215 -1.76 10.51 4.77
CA LEU A 215 -2.78 10.54 3.72
C LEU A 215 -3.44 11.91 3.65
N SER A 216 -3.83 12.48 4.79
CA SER A 216 -4.40 13.82 4.81
C SER A 216 -3.46 14.86 4.20
N GLN A 217 -2.16 14.77 4.46
CA GLN A 217 -1.14 15.66 3.90
C GLN A 217 -0.98 15.50 2.39
N VAL A 218 -0.87 14.26 1.91
CA VAL A 218 -0.74 13.96 0.48
C VAL A 218 -1.97 14.44 -0.30
N GLU A 219 -3.17 14.23 0.25
CA GLU A 219 -4.43 14.65 -0.38
C GLU A 219 -4.55 16.19 -0.46
N GLU A 220 -4.09 16.91 0.58
CA GLU A 220 -4.07 18.39 0.57
C GLU A 220 -3.12 18.92 -0.51
N GLU A 221 -1.95 18.32 -0.62
CA GLU A 221 -0.89 18.74 -1.55
C GLU A 221 -1.25 18.46 -3.01
N ARG A 222 -2.04 17.41 -3.28
CA ARG A 222 -2.66 17.21 -4.60
C ARG A 222 -3.94 18.01 -4.82
N HIS A 223 -4.26 18.94 -3.91
CA HIS A 223 -5.42 19.84 -3.95
C HIS A 223 -6.80 19.17 -3.82
N ASP A 224 -6.88 17.93 -3.34
CA ASP A 224 -8.16 17.30 -2.98
C ASP A 224 -8.48 17.57 -1.50
N LEU A 225 -8.92 18.81 -1.24
CA LEU A 225 -9.25 19.26 0.11
C LEU A 225 -10.35 18.42 0.78
N LYS A 226 -11.26 17.83 -0.02
CA LYS A 226 -12.32 16.96 0.51
C LYS A 226 -11.73 15.66 1.04
N ALA A 227 -10.91 14.99 0.25
CA ALA A 227 -10.23 13.77 0.68
C ALA A 227 -9.28 14.03 1.86
N ALA A 228 -8.54 15.15 1.82
CA ALA A 228 -7.66 15.57 2.91
C ALA A 228 -8.42 15.75 4.22
N LEU A 229 -9.58 16.40 4.19
CA LEU A 229 -10.44 16.61 5.35
C LEU A 229 -10.99 15.28 5.88
N GLN A 230 -11.37 14.34 5.02
CA GLN A 230 -11.83 13.02 5.44
C GLN A 230 -10.72 12.25 6.18
N ALA A 231 -9.49 12.23 5.62
CA ALA A 231 -8.36 11.59 6.28
C ALA A 231 -7.99 12.27 7.61
N ALA A 232 -8.06 13.62 7.69
CA ALA A 232 -7.85 14.35 8.94
C ALA A 232 -8.91 14.03 10.00
N ARG A 233 -10.16 13.79 9.59
CA ARG A 233 -11.23 13.33 10.51
C ARG A 233 -10.98 11.91 10.99
N GLN A 234 -10.56 11.00 10.11
CA GLN A 234 -10.19 9.63 10.50
C GLN A 234 -9.00 9.62 11.48
N LEU A 235 -8.01 10.49 11.29
CA LEU A 235 -6.94 10.70 12.27
C LEU A 235 -7.50 11.00 13.67
N LEU A 236 -8.48 11.89 13.78
CA LEU A 236 -9.10 12.24 15.08
C LEU A 236 -10.01 11.14 15.63
N VAL A 237 -10.45 10.19 14.82
CA VAL A 237 -11.17 9.00 15.30
C VAL A 237 -10.19 8.01 15.95
N VAL A 238 -9.01 7.82 15.36
CA VAL A 238 -8.00 6.88 15.86
C VAL A 238 -7.13 7.46 16.97
N ASP A 239 -6.88 8.77 16.93
CA ASP A 239 -6.16 9.54 17.94
C ASP A 239 -6.78 10.95 18.05
N PRO A 240 -7.76 11.12 18.97
CA PRO A 240 -8.40 12.43 19.19
C PRO A 240 -7.44 13.53 19.63
N LEU A 241 -6.26 13.17 20.15
CA LEU A 241 -5.24 14.08 20.67
C LEU A 241 -4.03 14.21 19.74
N ALA A 242 -4.15 13.72 18.50
CA ALA A 242 -3.10 13.80 17.49
C ALA A 242 -2.60 15.25 17.33
N SER A 243 -1.28 15.39 17.33
CA SER A 243 -0.64 16.71 17.26
C SER A 243 -1.04 17.44 15.98
N GLY A 244 -1.71 18.58 16.11
CA GLY A 244 -2.16 19.38 14.97
C GLY A 244 -3.40 18.85 14.23
N GLY A 245 -3.95 17.68 14.60
CA GLY A 245 -5.10 17.08 13.92
C GLY A 245 -6.35 17.97 13.93
N ALA A 246 -6.74 18.50 15.09
CA ALA A 246 -7.90 19.39 15.21
C ALA A 246 -7.70 20.72 14.46
N LYS A 247 -6.48 21.27 14.49
CA LYS A 247 -6.13 22.48 13.72
C LYS A 247 -6.24 22.23 12.22
N ARG A 248 -5.78 21.07 11.76
CA ARG A 248 -5.83 20.63 10.36
C ARG A 248 -7.26 20.48 9.86
N VAL A 249 -8.13 19.81 10.62
CA VAL A 249 -9.57 19.71 10.27
C VAL A 249 -10.22 21.08 10.13
N LYS A 250 -9.96 22.00 11.07
CA LYS A 250 -10.49 23.37 11.00
C LYS A 250 -9.98 24.13 9.77
N ALA A 251 -8.68 24.03 9.48
CA ALA A 251 -8.06 24.70 8.34
C ALA A 251 -8.62 24.19 7.00
N LEU A 252 -8.66 22.88 6.80
CA LEU A 252 -9.19 22.25 5.58
C LEU A 252 -10.69 22.56 5.39
N GLN A 253 -11.48 22.56 6.47
CA GLN A 253 -12.89 22.94 6.39
C GLN A 253 -13.05 24.41 5.96
N ALA A 254 -12.28 25.32 6.53
CA ALA A 254 -12.36 26.74 6.17
C ALA A 254 -11.97 27.00 4.71
N GLN A 255 -10.90 26.34 4.23
CA GLN A 255 -10.51 26.40 2.81
C GLN A 255 -11.64 25.88 1.89
N LEU A 256 -12.30 24.77 2.24
CA LEU A 256 -13.44 24.25 1.50
C LEU A 256 -14.65 25.19 1.50
N ASP A 257 -14.89 25.87 2.62
CA ASP A 257 -15.99 26.82 2.77
C ASP A 257 -15.71 28.18 2.10
N GLY A 258 -14.55 28.35 1.45
CA GLY A 258 -14.12 29.61 0.84
C GLY A 258 -13.79 30.70 1.86
N ARG A 259 -13.63 30.34 3.13
CA ARG A 259 -13.23 31.24 4.20
C ARG A 259 -11.72 31.17 4.33
N ALA A 260 -11.01 32.15 3.78
CA ALA A 260 -9.59 32.31 4.04
C ALA A 260 -9.39 32.44 5.57
N ILE A 261 -8.52 31.58 6.13
CA ILE A 261 -8.14 31.51 7.55
C ILE A 261 -7.15 32.60 7.94
#